data_AF-A0A4Q3BVI7-F1
#
_entry.id   AF-A0A4Q3BVI7-F1
#
_cell.length_a   1.000
_cell.length_b   1.000
_cell.length_c   1.000
_cell.angle_alpha   90.00
_cell.angle_beta   90.00
_cell.angle_gamma   90.00
#
_symmetry.space_group_name_H-M   'P 1'
#
loop_
_entity.id
_entity.type
_entity.pdbx_description
1 polymer ?
#
loop_
_entity_poly.entity_id
_entity_poly.type
_entity_poly.pdbx_seq_one_letter_code
_entity_poly.pdbx_strand_id
1 'polypeptide(L)'
;MTFQLDRFDLDAFIHSTLAEDLGDIGDITSAAVIPADAVFYGVMDSRDAITVAGIPIAEAFFRALDPQVMIERLVQDGDSVPGGTDLLRLRGKARALLTAERSALNTVQHLSGIATMTRTYVDAITGTGATLLDTRKTIPGLRLLEKYATRMGGATNHRMGLWDAAMIKDNHVAVA
;
A
#
# COMPACT_ATOMS: atom_id res chain seq x y z
N MET A 1 12.61 -3.37 10.81
CA MET A 1 12.46 -1.89 10.88
C MET A 1 10.98 -1.56 10.65
N THR A 2 10.40 -0.71 11.49
CA THR A 2 9.02 -0.23 11.32
C THR A 2 8.93 0.65 10.07
N PHE A 3 7.91 0.45 9.25
CA PHE A 3 7.66 1.32 8.08
C PHE A 3 7.48 2.76 8.52
N GLN A 4 8.17 3.69 7.86
CA GLN A 4 8.02 5.12 8.12
C GLN A 4 7.93 5.87 6.79
N LEU A 5 6.96 6.77 6.74
CA LEU A 5 6.76 7.69 5.62
C LEU A 5 6.51 9.08 6.22
N ASP A 6 7.26 10.07 5.78
CA ASP A 6 7.16 11.43 6.32
C ASP A 6 5.72 11.96 6.24
N ARG A 7 5.24 12.53 7.35
CA ARG A 7 3.88 13.08 7.53
C ARG A 7 2.74 12.08 7.33
N PHE A 8 3.03 10.77 7.29
CA PHE A 8 2.02 9.72 7.20
C PHE A 8 1.85 9.04 8.57
N ASP A 9 0.64 9.11 9.11
CA ASP A 9 0.25 8.38 10.31
C ASP A 9 -0.25 7.00 9.91
N LEU A 10 0.64 6.00 10.02
CA LEU A 10 0.32 4.62 9.67
C LEU A 10 -0.79 4.06 10.55
N ASP A 11 -0.69 4.25 11.88
CA ASP A 11 -1.63 3.65 12.81
C ASP A 11 -3.04 4.22 12.63
N ALA A 12 -3.15 5.54 12.41
CA ALA A 12 -4.43 6.16 12.09
C ALA A 12 -5.03 5.64 10.78
N PHE A 13 -4.22 5.46 9.73
CA PHE A 13 -4.68 4.90 8.45
C PHE A 13 -5.17 3.45 8.59
N ILE A 14 -4.41 2.60 9.31
CA ILE A 14 -4.80 1.21 9.55
C ILE A 14 -6.11 1.18 10.34
N HIS A 15 -6.20 1.98 11.41
CA HIS A 15 -7.39 2.04 12.24
C HIS A 15 -8.63 2.50 11.46
N SER A 16 -8.53 3.58 10.69
CA SER A 16 -9.68 4.09 9.92
C SER A 16 -10.13 3.10 8.84
N THR A 17 -9.18 2.42 8.19
CA THR A 17 -9.49 1.46 7.12
C THR A 17 -10.13 0.19 7.68
N LEU A 18 -9.65 -0.32 8.82
CA LEU A 18 -10.29 -1.44 9.50
C LEU A 18 -11.67 -1.07 10.05
N ALA A 19 -11.84 0.14 10.58
CA ALA A 19 -13.13 0.62 11.07
C ALA A 19 -14.18 0.71 9.96
N GLU A 20 -13.79 1.10 8.75
CA GLU A 20 -14.67 1.09 7.57
C GLU A 20 -15.19 -0.33 7.29
N ASP A 21 -14.32 -1.34 7.31
CA ASP A 21 -14.66 -2.71 6.93
C ASP A 21 -15.41 -3.48 8.05
N LEU A 22 -15.14 -3.13 9.32
CA LEU A 22 -15.74 -3.78 10.50
C LEU A 22 -17.09 -3.19 10.89
N GLY A 23 -17.31 -1.89 10.66
CA GLY A 23 -18.44 -1.16 11.26
C GLY A 23 -18.53 -1.39 12.78
N ASP A 24 -19.74 -1.34 13.32
CA ASP A 24 -19.97 -1.48 14.77
C ASP A 24 -20.01 -2.94 15.26
N ILE A 25 -20.20 -3.90 14.34
CA ILE A 25 -20.50 -5.31 14.68
C ILE A 25 -19.27 -6.21 14.49
N GLY A 26 -18.39 -5.85 13.55
CA GLY A 26 -17.22 -6.64 13.17
C GLY A 26 -17.54 -7.82 12.24
N ASP A 27 -16.57 -8.73 12.10
CA ASP A 27 -16.65 -9.88 11.20
C ASP A 27 -17.55 -11.00 11.76
N ILE A 28 -18.86 -10.86 11.48
CA ILE A 28 -19.88 -11.83 11.91
C ILE A 28 -19.65 -13.23 11.36
N THR A 29 -19.08 -13.35 10.17
CA THR A 29 -18.89 -14.63 9.49
C THR A 29 -17.79 -15.40 10.19
N SER A 30 -16.61 -14.80 10.34
CA SER A 30 -15.49 -15.42 11.06
C SER A 30 -15.83 -15.71 12.52
N ALA A 31 -16.58 -14.83 13.18
CA ALA A 31 -17.04 -15.06 14.54
C ALA A 31 -17.97 -16.28 14.66
N ALA A 32 -18.82 -16.53 13.66
CA ALA A 32 -19.80 -17.61 13.66
C ALA A 32 -19.21 -18.97 13.27
N VAL A 33 -18.27 -19.01 12.31
CA VAL A 33 -17.86 -20.29 11.68
C VAL A 33 -16.45 -20.75 12.00
N ILE A 34 -15.62 -19.90 12.61
CA ILE A 34 -14.20 -20.21 12.87
C ILE A 34 -13.98 -20.33 14.38
N PRO A 35 -13.39 -21.41 14.91
CA PRO A 35 -13.05 -21.50 16.34
C PRO A 35 -12.13 -20.35 16.80
N ALA A 36 -12.28 -19.89 18.04
CA ALA A 36 -11.52 -18.76 18.56
C ALA A 36 -10.01 -19.04 18.70
N ASP A 37 -9.65 -20.31 18.85
CA ASP A 37 -8.28 -20.84 18.99
C ASP A 37 -7.69 -21.34 17.66
N ALA A 38 -8.46 -21.27 16.56
CA ALA A 38 -7.98 -21.71 15.26
C ALA A 38 -6.77 -20.88 14.79
N VAL A 39 -5.75 -21.57 14.29
CA VAL A 39 -4.55 -20.98 13.70
C VAL A 39 -4.64 -21.10 12.19
N PHE A 40 -4.43 -19.99 11.49
CA PHE A 40 -4.39 -19.94 10.03
C PHE A 40 -2.95 -19.81 9.53
N TYR A 41 -2.68 -20.50 8.42
CA TYR A 41 -1.45 -20.38 7.65
C TYR A 41 -1.85 -19.85 6.27
N GLY A 42 -1.45 -18.61 5.98
CA GLY A 42 -1.84 -17.90 4.77
C GLY A 42 -0.65 -17.53 3.91
N VAL A 43 -0.89 -17.45 2.61
CA VAL A 43 0.05 -16.88 1.64
C VAL A 43 -0.67 -15.75 0.91
N MET A 44 -0.04 -14.60 0.83
CA MET A 44 -0.45 -13.52 -0.07
C MET A 44 0.37 -13.66 -1.35
N ASP A 45 -0.26 -14.09 -2.45
CA ASP A 45 0.37 -14.20 -3.76
C ASP A 45 -0.09 -13.10 -4.72
N SER A 46 0.77 -12.77 -5.70
CA SER A 46 0.36 -11.97 -6.85
C SER A 46 -0.08 -12.88 -7.99
N ARG A 47 -1.26 -12.64 -8.56
CA ARG A 47 -1.74 -13.38 -9.74
C ARG A 47 -1.16 -12.86 -11.05
N ASP A 48 -0.82 -11.58 -11.09
CA ASP A 48 -0.26 -10.90 -12.25
C ASP A 48 1.22 -10.53 -12.02
N ALA A 49 1.93 -10.23 -13.10
CA ALA A 49 3.24 -9.62 -12.99
C ALA A 49 3.09 -8.17 -12.49
N ILE A 50 3.81 -7.81 -11.43
CA ILE A 50 3.69 -6.51 -10.76
C ILE A 50 5.06 -5.96 -10.37
N THR A 51 5.16 -4.64 -10.21
CA THR A 51 6.11 -4.01 -9.32
C THR A 51 5.46 -3.87 -7.94
N VAL A 52 6.07 -4.48 -6.92
CA VAL A 52 5.51 -4.60 -5.58
C VAL A 52 5.56 -3.26 -4.85
N ALA A 53 4.47 -2.87 -4.20
CA ALA A 53 4.46 -1.76 -3.25
C ALA A 53 3.40 -1.94 -2.16
N GLY A 54 3.74 -1.57 -0.93
CA GLY A 54 2.84 -1.56 0.22
C GLY A 54 2.97 -2.78 1.14
N ILE A 55 3.96 -3.66 0.95
CA ILE A 55 4.14 -4.85 1.80
C ILE A 55 4.22 -4.49 3.29
N PRO A 56 5.02 -3.50 3.72
CA PRO A 56 5.08 -3.15 5.14
C PRO A 56 3.77 -2.61 5.72
N ILE A 57 2.90 -2.04 4.88
CA ILE A 57 1.58 -1.53 5.27
C ILE A 57 0.60 -2.70 5.42
N ALA A 58 0.66 -3.68 4.52
CA ALA A 58 -0.09 -4.93 4.62
C ALA A 58 0.18 -5.65 5.95
N GLU A 59 1.45 -5.72 6.36
CA GLU A 59 1.81 -6.30 7.65
C GLU A 59 1.19 -5.56 8.84
N ALA A 60 1.06 -4.23 8.74
CA ALA A 60 0.51 -3.42 9.81
C ALA A 60 -0.97 -3.74 10.04
N PHE A 61 -1.74 -4.04 8.98
CA PHE A 61 -3.11 -4.53 9.11
C PHE A 61 -3.19 -5.84 9.91
N PHE A 62 -2.36 -6.82 9.56
CA PHE A 62 -2.35 -8.10 10.29
C PHE A 62 -1.91 -7.94 11.74
N ARG A 63 -0.85 -7.17 11.99
CA ARG A 63 -0.35 -6.91 13.36
C ARG A 63 -1.32 -6.11 14.23
N ALA A 64 -2.16 -5.26 13.62
CA ALA A 64 -3.17 -4.51 14.35
C ALA A 64 -4.23 -5.41 14.97
N LEU A 65 -4.59 -6.53 14.32
CA LEU A 65 -5.58 -7.49 14.83
C LEU A 65 -4.96 -8.69 15.56
N ASP A 66 -3.72 -9.07 15.22
CA ASP A 66 -2.96 -10.11 15.92
C ASP A 66 -1.50 -9.66 16.12
N PRO A 67 -1.16 -9.04 17.27
CA PRO A 67 0.21 -8.61 17.56
C PRO A 67 1.25 -9.73 17.59
N GLN A 68 0.81 -11.00 17.70
CA GLN A 68 1.69 -12.18 17.73
C GLN A 68 1.80 -12.87 16.37
N VAL A 69 1.19 -12.33 15.31
CA VAL A 69 1.27 -12.90 13.97
C VAL A 69 2.74 -13.02 13.53
N MET A 70 3.10 -14.20 13.05
CA MET A 70 4.37 -14.43 12.39
C MET A 70 4.22 -14.07 10.91
N ILE A 71 5.08 -13.18 10.42
CA ILE A 71 5.09 -12.74 9.03
C ILE A 71 6.49 -12.95 8.46
N GLU A 72 6.55 -13.65 7.33
CA GLU A 72 7.75 -13.78 6.50
C GLU A 72 7.53 -12.98 5.22
N ARG A 73 8.40 -11.99 4.97
CA ARG A 73 8.46 -11.25 3.70
C ARG A 73 9.27 -12.05 2.70
N LEU A 74 8.68 -12.30 1.54
CA LEU A 74 9.35 -13.03 0.45
C LEU A 74 9.84 -12.08 -0.66
N VAL A 75 9.33 -10.85 -0.66
CA VAL A 75 9.67 -9.78 -1.60
C VAL A 75 9.84 -8.45 -0.85
N GLN A 76 10.41 -7.46 -1.53
CA GLN A 76 10.54 -6.09 -1.04
C GLN A 76 9.77 -5.11 -1.94
N ASP A 77 9.34 -3.98 -1.37
CA ASP A 77 8.73 -2.92 -2.16
C ASP A 77 9.76 -2.38 -3.17
N GLY A 78 9.34 -2.24 -4.43
CA GLY A 78 10.18 -1.91 -5.58
C GLY A 78 10.60 -3.13 -6.42
N ASP A 79 10.48 -4.36 -5.90
CA ASP A 79 10.77 -5.56 -6.67
C ASP A 79 9.76 -5.73 -7.82
N SER A 80 10.24 -6.12 -9.00
CA SER A 80 9.40 -6.58 -10.10
C SER A 80 9.32 -8.10 -10.09
N VAL A 81 8.11 -8.64 -9.98
CA VAL A 81 7.87 -10.07 -9.82
C VAL A 81 6.89 -10.59 -10.88
N PRO A 82 7.03 -11.85 -11.34
CA PRO A 82 6.06 -12.47 -12.24
C PRO A 82 4.76 -12.84 -11.49
N GLY A 83 3.70 -13.13 -12.25
CA GLY A 83 2.49 -13.74 -11.69
C GLY A 83 2.76 -15.12 -11.08
N GLY A 84 2.00 -15.46 -10.05
CA GLY A 84 2.19 -16.65 -9.20
C GLY A 84 3.25 -16.50 -8.12
N THR A 85 3.78 -15.29 -7.89
CA THR A 85 4.81 -15.05 -6.86
C THR A 85 4.18 -14.89 -5.48
N ASP A 86 4.63 -15.68 -4.51
CA ASP A 86 4.33 -15.47 -3.09
C ASP A 86 5.01 -14.17 -2.60
N LEU A 87 4.23 -13.26 -2.01
CA LEU A 87 4.71 -11.97 -1.50
C LEU A 87 4.94 -12.01 0.02
N LEU A 88 3.99 -12.60 0.76
CA LEU A 88 4.03 -12.76 2.21
C LEU A 88 3.56 -14.16 2.62
N ARG A 89 4.17 -14.71 3.67
CA ARG A 89 3.64 -15.85 4.43
C ARG A 89 3.26 -15.41 5.82
N LEU A 90 2.10 -15.88 6.27
CA LEU A 90 1.46 -15.47 7.51
C LEU A 90 1.10 -16.70 8.34
N ARG A 91 1.31 -16.61 9.65
CA ARG A 91 0.82 -17.58 10.63
C ARG A 91 0.31 -16.85 11.87
N GLY A 92 -0.96 -17.02 12.21
CA GLY A 92 -1.58 -16.32 13.34
C GLY A 92 -3.02 -16.76 13.61
N LYS A 93 -3.72 -16.01 14.45
CA LYS A 93 -5.13 -16.28 14.81
C LYS A 93 -6.02 -16.18 13.57
N ALA A 94 -6.73 -17.25 13.25
CA ALA A 94 -7.48 -17.37 12.00
C ALA A 94 -8.50 -16.24 11.80
N ARG A 95 -9.31 -15.94 12.84
CA ARG A 95 -10.27 -14.84 12.79
C ARG A 95 -9.60 -13.50 12.49
N ALA A 96 -8.52 -13.17 13.20
CA ALA A 96 -7.81 -11.91 13.02
C ALA A 96 -7.21 -11.77 11.61
N LEU A 97 -6.60 -12.83 11.08
CA LEU A 97 -5.98 -12.77 9.75
C LEU A 97 -7.01 -12.62 8.64
N LEU A 98 -8.13 -13.35 8.71
CA LEU A 98 -9.20 -13.25 7.71
C LEU A 98 -9.91 -11.89 7.76
N THR A 99 -10.10 -11.34 8.96
CA THR A 99 -10.67 -10.00 9.13
C THR A 99 -9.76 -8.90 8.56
N ALA A 100 -8.43 -9.00 8.73
CA ALA A 100 -7.49 -8.01 8.18
C ALA A 100 -7.27 -8.14 6.67
N GLU A 101 -7.60 -9.29 6.08
CA GLU A 101 -7.20 -9.69 4.73
C GLU A 101 -7.60 -8.66 3.67
N ARG A 102 -8.88 -8.26 3.65
CA ARG A 102 -9.40 -7.40 2.59
C ARG A 102 -8.75 -6.02 2.58
N SER A 103 -8.61 -5.41 3.76
CA SER A 103 -7.94 -4.12 3.94
C SER A 103 -6.47 -4.16 3.52
N ALA A 104 -5.76 -5.24 3.89
CA ALA A 104 -4.36 -5.45 3.49
C ALA A 104 -4.22 -5.63 1.97
N LEU A 105 -5.04 -6.51 1.37
CA LEU A 105 -5.01 -6.80 -0.06
C LEU A 105 -5.38 -5.57 -0.90
N ASN A 106 -6.45 -4.87 -0.57
CA ASN A 106 -6.87 -3.67 -1.31
C ASN A 106 -5.76 -2.60 -1.32
N THR A 107 -5.07 -2.44 -0.18
CA THR A 107 -3.95 -1.50 -0.07
C THR A 107 -2.78 -1.91 -0.96
N VAL A 108 -2.31 -3.16 -0.88
CA VAL A 108 -1.19 -3.64 -1.71
C VAL A 108 -1.54 -3.63 -3.19
N GLN A 109 -2.76 -4.01 -3.55
CA GLN A 109 -3.23 -4.00 -4.93
C GLN A 109 -3.23 -2.58 -5.51
N HIS A 110 -3.77 -1.60 -4.78
CA HIS A 110 -3.77 -0.20 -5.23
C HIS A 110 -2.35 0.33 -5.44
N LEU A 111 -1.49 0.14 -4.43
CA LEU A 111 -0.13 0.67 -4.46
C LEU A 111 0.74 -0.04 -5.50
N SER A 112 0.64 -1.37 -5.60
CA SER A 112 1.37 -2.13 -6.61
C SER A 112 0.88 -1.81 -8.02
N GLY A 113 -0.42 -1.51 -8.21
CA GLY A 113 -0.94 -1.02 -9.48
C GLY A 113 -0.28 0.30 -9.93
N ILE A 114 -0.16 1.26 -9.00
CA ILE A 114 0.54 2.53 -9.26
C ILE A 114 2.02 2.28 -9.57
N ALA A 115 2.71 1.47 -8.76
CA ALA A 115 4.12 1.18 -8.94
C ALA A 115 4.39 0.47 -10.29
N THR A 116 3.56 -0.50 -10.66
CA THR A 116 3.65 -1.25 -11.92
C THR A 116 3.44 -0.34 -13.13
N MET A 117 2.41 0.51 -13.09
CA MET A 117 2.18 1.47 -14.17
C MET A 117 3.35 2.45 -14.27
N THR A 118 3.82 2.97 -13.13
CA THR A 118 4.96 3.89 -13.08
C THR A 118 6.22 3.24 -13.70
N ARG A 119 6.50 1.99 -13.35
CA ARG A 119 7.63 1.22 -13.89
C ARG A 119 7.60 1.16 -15.41
N THR A 120 6.43 0.94 -16.00
CA THR A 120 6.27 0.90 -17.46
C THR A 120 6.73 2.20 -18.13
N TYR A 121 6.40 3.37 -17.53
CA TYR A 121 6.85 4.66 -18.06
C TYR A 121 8.33 4.92 -17.82
N VAL A 122 8.86 4.54 -16.65
CA VAL A 122 10.29 4.66 -16.34
C VAL A 122 11.12 3.85 -17.33
N ASP A 123 10.71 2.61 -17.59
CA ASP A 123 11.41 1.73 -18.54
C ASP A 123 11.36 2.31 -19.96
N ALA A 124 10.21 2.85 -20.39
CA ALA A 124 10.03 3.45 -21.70
C ALA A 124 10.92 4.70 -21.96
N ILE A 125 11.35 5.41 -20.91
CA ILE A 125 12.23 6.58 -21.03
C ILE A 125 13.70 6.27 -20.73
N THR A 126 14.05 5.00 -20.54
CA THR A 126 15.43 4.59 -20.25
C THR A 126 16.38 5.04 -21.36
N GLY A 127 17.52 5.62 -20.98
CA GLY A 127 18.53 6.12 -21.93
C GLY A 127 18.26 7.52 -22.49
N THR A 128 17.10 8.11 -22.24
CA THR A 128 16.78 9.47 -22.71
C THR A 128 17.37 10.58 -21.83
N GLY A 129 17.74 10.26 -20.59
CA GLY A 129 18.11 11.24 -19.56
C GLY A 129 16.92 11.94 -18.90
N ALA A 130 15.69 11.67 -19.33
CA ALA A 130 14.49 12.20 -18.68
C ALA A 130 14.22 11.51 -17.33
N THR A 131 13.61 12.25 -16.40
CA THR A 131 13.12 11.72 -15.12
C THR A 131 11.60 11.80 -15.10
N LEU A 132 10.94 10.68 -14.80
CA LEU A 132 9.50 10.64 -14.63
C LEU A 132 9.12 11.28 -13.29
N LEU A 133 8.19 12.24 -13.32
CA LEU A 133 7.66 12.92 -12.14
C LEU A 133 6.16 12.67 -11.97
N ASP A 134 5.74 12.51 -10.73
CA ASP A 134 4.33 12.45 -10.36
C ASP A 134 3.68 13.85 -10.25
N THR A 135 2.44 13.93 -9.78
CA THR A 135 1.75 15.20 -9.55
C THR A 135 0.96 15.23 -8.25
N ARG A 136 0.17 16.30 -8.03
CA ARG A 136 -0.82 16.39 -6.94
C ARG A 136 -2.21 15.87 -7.34
N LYS A 137 -2.36 15.32 -8.55
CA LYS A 137 -3.57 14.65 -9.03
C LYS A 137 -3.59 13.23 -8.45
N THR A 138 -3.94 13.16 -7.18
CA THR A 138 -3.96 11.94 -6.36
C THR A 138 -5.36 11.72 -5.82
N ILE A 139 -5.69 10.50 -5.42
CA ILE A 139 -6.94 10.25 -4.69
C ILE A 139 -6.89 11.03 -3.35
N PRO A 140 -7.96 11.77 -3.00
CA PRO A 140 -8.05 12.47 -1.71
C PRO A 140 -7.78 11.51 -0.54
N GLY A 141 -6.98 11.94 0.44
CA GLY A 141 -6.58 11.09 1.58
C GLY A 141 -5.38 10.18 1.30
N LEU A 142 -5.16 9.74 0.06
CA LEU A 142 -4.12 8.73 -0.26
C LEU A 142 -2.82 9.31 -0.81
N ARG A 143 -2.69 10.63 -0.95
CA ARG A 143 -1.55 11.29 -1.61
C ARG A 143 -0.18 10.77 -1.18
N LEU A 144 0.06 10.61 0.14
CA LEU A 144 1.36 10.17 0.64
C LEU A 144 1.67 8.74 0.19
N LEU A 145 0.67 7.85 0.24
CA LEU A 145 0.78 6.46 -0.18
C LEU A 145 0.94 6.32 -1.70
N GLU A 146 0.17 7.06 -2.49
CA GLU A 146 0.29 7.03 -3.95
C GLU A 146 1.65 7.56 -4.41
N LYS A 147 2.14 8.64 -3.80
CA LYS A 147 3.49 9.17 -4.05
C LYS A 147 4.59 8.27 -3.47
N TYR A 148 4.27 7.41 -2.51
CA TYR A 148 5.18 6.35 -2.09
C TYR A 148 5.27 5.27 -3.17
N ALA A 149 4.13 4.84 -3.70
CA ALA A 149 4.06 3.83 -4.75
C ALA A 149 4.72 4.26 -6.06
N THR A 150 4.59 5.52 -6.49
CA THR A 150 5.32 6.03 -7.65
C THR A 150 6.83 5.92 -7.49
N ARG A 151 7.37 6.15 -6.28
CA ARG A 151 8.80 5.94 -6.00
C ARG A 151 9.20 4.47 -6.08
N MET A 152 8.37 3.55 -5.61
CA MET A 152 8.62 2.11 -5.75
C MET A 152 8.64 1.70 -7.24
N GLY A 153 7.79 2.33 -8.05
CA GLY A 153 7.82 2.24 -9.51
C GLY A 153 8.97 2.98 -10.20
N GLY A 154 9.85 3.67 -9.46
CA GLY A 154 11.07 4.31 -9.98
C GLY A 154 10.93 5.77 -10.42
N ALA A 155 9.76 6.39 -10.23
CA ALA A 155 9.61 7.82 -10.46
C ALA A 155 10.22 8.65 -9.32
N THR A 156 10.47 9.94 -9.59
CA THR A 156 10.80 10.91 -8.55
C THR A 156 9.56 11.73 -8.20
N ASN A 157 9.36 12.01 -6.92
CA ASN A 157 8.22 12.83 -6.50
C ASN A 157 8.46 14.29 -6.86
N HIS A 158 7.51 14.89 -7.56
CA HIS A 158 7.36 16.34 -7.60
C HIS A 158 6.80 16.82 -6.24
N ARG A 159 6.55 18.13 -6.11
CA ARG A 159 6.01 18.76 -4.90
C ARG A 159 4.85 17.99 -4.25
N MET A 160 4.93 17.81 -2.94
CA MET A 160 3.95 17.10 -2.10
C MET A 160 2.64 17.90 -1.95
N GLY A 161 2.75 19.21 -1.76
CA GLY A 161 1.62 20.09 -1.45
C GLY A 161 1.82 21.49 -1.99
N LEU A 162 0.90 22.40 -1.63
CA LEU A 162 1.07 23.83 -1.89
C LEU A 162 2.21 24.43 -1.06
N TRP A 163 2.49 23.87 0.11
CA TRP A 163 3.53 24.29 1.05
C TRP A 163 4.95 23.94 0.60
N ASP A 164 5.09 23.04 -0.37
CA ASP A 164 6.38 22.40 -0.68
C ASP A 164 7.17 23.15 -1.76
N ALA A 165 6.47 23.76 -2.72
CA ALA A 165 7.10 24.60 -3.74
C ALA A 165 6.10 25.57 -4.36
N ALA A 166 6.57 26.79 -4.62
CA ALA A 166 5.85 27.76 -5.45
C ALA A 166 5.80 27.26 -6.91
N MET A 167 4.62 27.37 -7.52
CA MET A 167 4.43 27.05 -8.94
C MET A 167 3.37 28.00 -9.49
N ILE A 168 3.85 29.06 -10.14
CA ILE A 168 3.01 30.06 -10.79
C ILE A 168 2.34 29.41 -12.00
N LYS A 169 1.07 29.73 -12.17
CA LYS A 169 0.21 29.28 -13.28
C LYS A 169 -0.52 30.49 -13.83
N ASP A 170 -1.14 30.32 -15.00
CA ASP A 170 -2.10 31.23 -15.60
C ASP A 170 -2.99 31.99 -14.61
N ASN A 171 -3.65 31.29 -13.69
CA ASN A 171 -4.56 31.92 -12.71
C ASN A 171 -3.86 32.89 -11.76
N HIS A 172 -2.60 32.64 -11.41
CA HIS A 172 -1.85 33.54 -10.54
C HIS A 172 -1.41 34.80 -11.31
N VAL A 173 -1.03 34.65 -12.58
CA VAL A 173 -0.64 35.76 -13.46
C VAL A 173 -1.84 36.65 -13.78
N ALA A 174 -3.03 36.07 -13.97
CA ALA A 174 -4.24 36.82 -14.27
C ALA A 174 -4.73 37.71 -13.11
N VAL A 175 -4.32 37.42 -11.88
CA VAL A 175 -4.79 38.11 -10.65
C VAL A 175 -3.74 39.09 -10.09
N ALA A 176 -2.45 38.85 -10.32
CA ALA A 176 -1.35 39.69 -9.84
C ALA A 176 -1.22 40.99 -10.65
#